data_AF-A0A7J4P2L3-F1
#
_entry.id   AF-A0A7J4P2L3-F1
#
_cell.length_a   1.000
_cell.length_b   1.000
_cell.length_c   1.000
_cell.angle_alpha   90.00
_cell.angle_beta   90.00
_cell.angle_gamma   90.00
#
_symmetry.space_group_name_H-M   'P 1'
#
loop_
_entity.id
_entity.type
_entity.pdbx_description
1 polymer ?
#
loop_
_entity_poly.entity_id
_entity_poly.type
_entity_poly.pdbx_seq_one_letter_code
_entity_poly.pdbx_strand_id
1 'polypeptide(L)'
;MALKRPESMDGCFYFSNRIIGDGKATAWVLRPQCSACKKGVLGKPIKKNGKPDKKANYYECPECKHQETDESLSSTLVVSVGYVCPR
;
A
#
# COMPACT_ATOMS: atom_id res chain seq x y z
N MET A 1 -6.11 -19.44 -1.78
CA MET A 1 -4.99 -18.50 -1.57
C MET A 1 -5.25 -17.74 -0.28
N ALA A 2 -4.44 -17.94 0.77
CA ALA A 2 -4.61 -17.21 2.02
C ALA A 2 -4.25 -15.74 1.81
N LEU A 3 -5.18 -14.82 2.04
CA LEU A 3 -4.93 -13.38 1.94
C LEU A 3 -3.96 -13.00 3.06
N LYS A 4 -2.72 -12.63 2.71
CA LYS A 4 -1.74 -12.13 3.69
C LYS A 4 -2.26 -10.83 4.28
N ARG A 5 -2.62 -10.88 5.57
CA ARG A 5 -2.90 -9.67 6.33
C ARG A 5 -1.58 -8.91 6.54
N PRO A 6 -1.63 -7.57 6.53
CA PRO A 6 -0.49 -6.76 6.88
C PRO A 6 -0.16 -6.96 8.36
N GLU A 7 1.10 -7.24 8.66
CA GLU A 7 1.59 -7.36 10.04
C GLU A 7 1.74 -5.98 10.71
N SER A 8 1.91 -4.93 9.90
CA SER A 8 2.03 -3.55 10.36
C SER A 8 1.43 -2.57 9.34
N MET A 9 0.95 -1.41 9.83
CA MET A 9 0.47 -0.33 8.98
C MET A 9 1.56 0.27 8.08
N ASP A 10 2.83 0.16 8.46
CA ASP A 10 3.95 0.61 7.62
C ASP A 10 4.02 -0.14 6.28
N GLY A 11 3.58 -1.41 6.25
CA GLY A 11 3.49 -2.22 5.04
C GLY A 11 2.22 -1.97 4.21
N CYS A 12 1.28 -1.19 4.73
CA CYS A 12 0.04 -0.86 4.03
C CYS A 12 0.18 0.44 3.26
N PHE A 13 -0.31 0.40 2.03
CA PHE A 13 -0.61 1.58 1.23
C PHE A 13 -1.96 2.18 1.64
N TYR A 14 -2.95 1.32 1.85
CA TYR A 14 -4.29 1.70 2.26
C TYR A 14 -4.82 0.67 3.24
N PHE A 15 -5.53 1.14 4.27
CA PHE A 15 -6.19 0.27 5.23
C PHE A 15 -7.53 0.89 5.61
N SER A 16 -8.58 0.10 5.53
CA SER A 16 -9.91 0.48 5.97
C SER A 16 -10.51 -0.66 6.78
N ASN A 17 -11.19 -0.30 7.85
CA ASN A 17 -11.92 -1.25 8.68
C ASN A 17 -13.30 -0.67 8.94
N ARG A 18 -14.33 -1.35 8.46
CA ARG A 18 -15.73 -0.94 8.56
C ARG A 18 -16.53 -2.02 9.26
N ILE A 19 -17.43 -1.57 10.12
CA ILE A 19 -18.43 -2.39 10.78
C ILE A 19 -19.70 -2.33 9.91
N ILE A 20 -20.29 -3.48 9.61
CA ILE A 20 -21.51 -3.59 8.79
C ILE A 20 -22.51 -4.44 9.59
N GLY A 21 -23.38 -3.79 10.35
CA GLY A 21 -24.23 -4.47 11.34
C GLY A 21 -23.37 -5.19 12.39
N ASP A 22 -23.63 -6.48 12.62
CA ASP A 22 -22.79 -7.36 13.44
C ASP A 22 -21.56 -7.94 12.70
N GLY A 23 -21.38 -7.58 11.42
CA GLY A 23 -20.29 -8.02 10.57
C GLY A 23 -19.13 -7.03 10.52
N LYS A 24 -17.98 -7.49 10.01
CA LYS A 24 -16.77 -6.67 9.89
C LYS A 24 -16.12 -6.83 8.52
N ALA A 25 -15.94 -5.71 7.82
CA ALA A 25 -15.21 -5.65 6.55
C ALA A 25 -13.87 -4.94 6.78
N THR A 26 -12.77 -5.67 6.62
CA THR A 26 -11.41 -5.10 6.65
C THR A 26 -10.85 -5.14 5.24
N ALA A 27 -10.55 -3.98 4.67
CA ALA A 27 -9.91 -3.85 3.36
C ALA A 27 -8.49 -3.32 3.55
N TRP A 28 -7.52 -3.90 2.85
CA TRP A 28 -6.14 -3.43 2.89
C TRP A 28 -5.48 -3.57 1.52
N VAL A 29 -4.56 -2.64 1.26
CA VAL A 29 -3.69 -2.62 0.09
C VAL A 29 -2.27 -2.64 0.62
N LEU A 30 -1.50 -3.66 0.25
CA LEU A 30 -0.08 -3.73 0.58
C LEU A 30 0.69 -2.74 -0.29
N ARG A 31 1.79 -2.17 0.23
CA ARG A 31 2.67 -1.36 -0.61
C ARG A 31 3.22 -2.23 -1.74
N PRO A 32 3.09 -1.78 -3.00
CA PRO A 32 3.62 -2.55 -4.11
C PRO A 32 5.15 -2.62 -4.02
N GLN A 33 5.68 -3.80 -4.32
CA GLN A 33 7.12 -3.96 -4.47
C GLN A 33 7.58 -3.22 -5.72
N CYS A 34 8.80 -2.69 -5.68
CA CYS A 34 9.40 -2.04 -6.84
C CYS A 34 9.47 -3.03 -8.01
N SER A 35 8.90 -2.63 -9.15
CA SER A 35 8.92 -3.39 -10.39
C SER A 35 10.34 -3.67 -10.89
N ALA A 36 11.27 -2.72 -10.70
CA ALA A 36 12.66 -2.81 -11.15
C ALA A 36 13.54 -3.72 -10.27
N CYS A 37 13.53 -3.53 -8.94
CA CYS A 37 14.45 -4.25 -8.06
C CYS A 37 13.80 -5.37 -7.24
N LYS A 38 12.47 -5.38 -7.08
CA LYS A 38 11.68 -6.31 -6.25
C LYS A 38 12.13 -6.47 -4.78
N LYS A 39 13.09 -5.66 -4.34
CA LYS A 39 13.65 -5.65 -2.98
C LYS A 39 13.00 -4.58 -2.11
N GLY A 40 12.86 -3.36 -2.65
CA GLY A 40 12.24 -2.24 -1.96
C GLY A 40 10.74 -2.15 -2.20
N VAL A 41 10.03 -1.49 -1.29
CA VAL A 41 8.64 -1.06 -1.48
C VAL A 41 8.58 0.36 -2.02
N LEU A 42 7.65 0.62 -2.93
CA LEU A 42 7.42 1.96 -3.46
C LEU A 42 6.76 2.83 -2.39
N GLY A 43 7.24 4.08 -2.28
CA GLY A 43 6.72 5.06 -1.32
C GLY A 43 6.88 6.47 -1.86
N LYS A 44 6.27 7.46 -1.21
CA LYS A 44 6.49 8.86 -1.59
C LYS A 44 7.99 9.19 -1.39
N PRO A 45 8.60 9.94 -2.32
CA PRO A 45 10.02 10.29 -2.24
C PRO A 45 10.32 11.01 -0.93
N ILE A 46 11.46 10.69 -0.32
CA ILE A 46 11.86 11.28 0.97
C ILE A 46 12.62 12.57 0.67
N LYS A 47 12.15 13.71 1.21
CA LYS A 47 12.88 14.98 1.11
C LYS A 47 14.22 14.89 1.83
N LYS A 48 15.13 15.82 1.53
CA LYS A 48 16.38 16.03 2.30
C LYS A 48 16.16 16.12 3.82
N ASN A 49 14.95 16.48 4.23
CA ASN A 49 14.54 16.65 5.62
C ASN A 49 14.04 15.34 6.28
N GLY A 50 14.18 14.18 5.62
CA GLY A 50 13.73 12.88 6.11
C GLY A 50 12.21 12.67 6.09
N LYS A 51 11.43 13.65 5.62
CA LYS A 51 9.96 13.58 5.54
C LYS A 51 9.51 13.16 4.14
N PRO A 52 8.48 12.30 4.02
CA PRO A 52 7.87 11.98 2.73
C PRO A 52 7.34 13.25 2.04
N ASP A 53 7.62 13.41 0.75
CA ASP A 53 7.07 14.49 -0.04
C ASP A 53 5.62 14.20 -0.43
N LYS A 54 4.69 14.73 0.36
CA LYS A 54 3.26 14.62 0.09
C LYS A 54 2.83 15.31 -1.21
N LYS A 55 3.64 16.23 -1.76
CA LYS A 55 3.34 16.95 -3.02
C LYS A 55 3.84 16.24 -4.27
N ALA A 56 4.63 15.17 -4.14
CA ALA A 56 5.11 14.44 -5.31
C ALA A 56 3.97 13.60 -5.91
N ASN A 57 3.77 13.68 -7.23
CA ASN A 57 2.82 12.85 -8.00
C ASN A 57 3.46 11.54 -8.50
N TYR A 58 4.54 11.13 -7.86
CA TYR A 58 5.28 9.93 -8.16
C TYR A 58 5.72 9.26 -6.87
N TYR A 59 5.95 7.96 -6.95
CA TYR A 59 6.53 7.11 -5.93
C TYR A 59 7.94 6.78 -6.33
N GLU A 60 8.84 6.71 -5.36
CA GLU A 60 10.24 6.36 -5.57
C GLU A 60 10.60 5.15 -4.71
N CYS A 61 11.34 4.22 -5.30
CA CYS A 61 11.93 3.12 -4.56
C CYS A 61 13.20 3.59 -3.83
N PRO A 62 13.31 3.42 -2.50
CA PRO A 62 14.50 3.85 -1.75
C PRO A 62 15.77 3.07 -2.11
N GLU A 63 15.64 1.84 -2.63
CA GLU A 63 16.77 0.96 -2.96
C GLU A 63 17.40 1.28 -4.31
N CYS A 64 16.58 1.45 -5.35
CA CYS A 64 17.04 1.60 -6.73
C CYS A 64 16.72 2.96 -7.35
N LYS A 65 16.04 3.85 -6.61
CA LYS A 65 15.57 5.18 -7.08
C LYS A 65 14.68 5.13 -8.32
N HIS A 66 14.08 3.98 -8.60
CA HIS A 66 13.08 3.87 -9.66
C HIS A 66 11.83 4.66 -9.29
N GLN A 67 11.30 5.42 -10.24
CA GLN A 67 10.15 6.30 -10.04
C GLN A 67 8.94 5.77 -10.83
N GLU A 68 7.80 5.65 -10.16
CA GLU A 68 6.51 5.27 -10.74
C GLU A 68 5.47 6.36 -10.52
N THR A 69 4.67 6.67 -11.53
CA THR A 69 3.59 7.66 -11.41
C THR A 69 2.38 7.05 -10.68
N ASP A 70 1.52 7.90 -10.10
CA ASP A 70 0.28 7.44 -9.44
C ASP A 70 -0.59 6.55 -10.37
N GLU A 71 -0.64 6.83 -11.68
CA GLU A 71 -1.39 6.06 -12.68
C GLU A 71 -0.84 4.63 -12.86
N SER A 72 0.48 4.51 -13.04
CA SER A 72 1.15 3.21 -13.16
C SER A 72 1.00 2.37 -11.89
N LEU A 73 1.10 3.03 -10.74
CA LEU A 73 0.97 2.39 -9.44
C LEU A 73 -0.45 1.88 -9.23
N SER A 74 -1.46 2.73 -9.44
CA SER A 74 -2.88 2.42 -9.22
C SER A 74 -3.36 1.21 -10.02
N SER A 75 -2.82 1.01 -11.22
CA SER A 75 -3.10 -0.16 -12.07
C SER A 75 -2.52 -1.46 -11.51
N THR A 76 -1.49 -1.36 -10.67
CA THR A 76 -0.77 -2.50 -10.07
C THR A 76 -1.26 -2.81 -8.64
N LEU A 77 -1.99 -1.90 -8.00
CA LEU A 77 -2.47 -2.08 -6.63
C LEU A 77 -3.53 -3.19 -6.56
N VAL A 78 -3.31 -4.16 -5.67
CA VAL A 78 -4.26 -5.23 -5.37
C VAL A 78 -4.92 -4.95 -4.02
N VAL A 79 -6.24 -4.73 -4.04
CA VAL A 79 -7.05 -4.58 -2.83
C VAL A 79 -7.43 -5.97 -2.32
N SER A 80 -7.05 -6.27 -1.08
CA SER A 80 -7.49 -7.46 -0.36
C SER A 80 -8.58 -7.08 0.62
N VAL A 81 -9.68 -7.85 0.66
CA VAL A 81 -10.79 -7.62 1.58
C VAL A 81 -11.07 -8.89 2.37
N GLY A 82 -11.00 -8.79 3.69
CA GLY A 82 -11.49 -9.79 4.62
C GLY A 82 -12.86 -9.36 5.14
N TYR A 83 -13.89 -10.16 4.85
CA TYR A 83 -15.24 -9.94 5.36
C TYR A 83 -15.59 -11.02 6.40
N VAL A 84 -16.15 -10.59 7.52
CA VAL A 84 -16.71 -11.45 8.57
C VAL A 84 -18.21 -11.21 8.56
N CYS A 85 -18.98 -12.25 8.22
CA CYS A 85 -20.44 -12.17 8.20
C CYS A 85 -20.98 -11.86 9.61
N PRO A 86 -22.00 -10.99 9.72
CA PRO A 86 -22.78 -10.86 10.94
C PRO A 86 -23.38 -12.22 11.32
N ARG A 87 -23.42 -12.52 12.63
CA ARG A 87 -24.00 -13.75 13.15
C ARG A 87 -25.50 -13.62 13.35
#